data_AF-A0A5C3KR09-F1
#
_entry.id   AF-A0A5C3KR09-F1
#
_cell.length_a   1.000
_cell.length_b   1.000
_cell.length_c   1.000
_cell.angle_alpha   90.00
_cell.angle_beta   90.00
_cell.angle_gamma   90.00
#
_symmetry.space_group_name_H-M   'P 1'
#
loop_
_entity.id
_entity.type
_entity.pdbx_description
1 polymer ?
#
loop_
_entity_poly.entity_id
_entity_poly.type
_entity_poly.pdbx_seq_one_letter_code
_entity_poly.pdbx_strand_id
1 'polypeptide(L)'
;MPACLTDPTTKRIALAPDATHRPFRSDAKGCSQQATGIRSKQYKNSRVAAAALNVSYSTLRERINGKHRAHAEVAAQRRLLDPEQEQVLKDWAEQKAENGTPMDKRDLRGYASLISGQRAGK
;
A
#
# COMPACT_ATOMS: atom_id res chain seq x y z
N MET A 1 -30.54 55.71 -30.21
CA MET A 1 -30.38 54.31 -29.75
C MET A 1 -29.22 53.66 -30.50
N PRO A 2 -27.96 53.72 -30.02
CA PRO A 2 -26.87 52.97 -30.62
C PRO A 2 -26.55 51.69 -29.82
N ALA A 3 -26.49 50.56 -30.52
CA ALA A 3 -25.99 49.30 -30.00
C ALA A 3 -24.47 49.36 -29.84
N CYS A 4 -23.98 49.22 -28.61
CA CYS A 4 -22.58 48.95 -28.30
C CYS A 4 -22.46 47.46 -27.98
N LEU A 5 -21.51 46.76 -28.61
CA LEU A 5 -20.69 45.71 -27.98
C LEU A 5 -19.68 45.16 -28.99
N THR A 6 -18.52 45.80 -29.00
CA THR A 6 -17.25 45.25 -29.47
C THR A 6 -16.54 44.56 -28.31
N ASP A 7 -16.26 43.27 -28.51
CA ASP A 7 -14.93 42.65 -28.32
C ASP A 7 -14.38 42.43 -26.88
N PRO A 8 -13.24 41.71 -26.72
CA PRO A 8 -13.14 40.50 -25.91
C PRO A 8 -12.34 40.73 -24.61
N THR A 9 -12.59 39.97 -23.55
CA THR A 9 -11.71 40.02 -22.36
C THR A 9 -11.66 38.68 -21.64
N THR A 10 -10.73 37.84 -22.10
CA THR A 10 -10.05 36.88 -21.22
C THR A 10 -9.20 37.68 -20.24
N LYS A 11 -9.64 37.81 -18.99
CA LYS A 11 -8.77 38.17 -17.87
C LYS A 11 -8.88 37.11 -16.77
N ARG A 12 -7.75 36.41 -16.64
CA ARG A 12 -7.22 35.76 -15.44
C ARG A 12 -7.96 36.10 -14.15
N ILE A 13 -8.46 35.08 -13.48
CA ILE A 13 -8.42 35.03 -12.02
C ILE A 13 -7.61 33.77 -11.67
N ALA A 14 -6.36 34.00 -11.28
CA ALA A 14 -5.54 33.00 -10.63
C ALA A 14 -6.06 32.85 -9.19
N LEU A 15 -6.74 31.75 -8.89
CA LEU A 15 -6.78 31.24 -7.53
C LEU A 15 -5.65 30.23 -7.40
N ALA A 16 -4.62 30.61 -6.64
CA ALA A 16 -3.64 29.66 -6.14
C ALA A 16 -4.38 28.63 -5.24
N PRO A 17 -4.19 27.31 -5.44
CA PRO A 17 -4.56 26.36 -4.40
C PRO A 17 -3.49 26.43 -3.31
N ASP A 18 -3.91 26.97 -2.17
CA ASP A 18 -3.24 26.96 -0.89
C ASP A 18 -2.66 25.58 -0.59
N ALA A 19 -1.35 25.58 -0.32
CA ALA A 19 -0.54 24.40 -0.10
C ALA A 19 -0.59 23.98 1.37
N THR A 20 -1.75 23.57 1.90
CA THR A 20 -1.79 22.96 3.25
C THR A 20 -2.98 22.02 3.47
N HIS A 21 -3.13 20.99 2.63
CA HIS A 21 -3.78 19.77 3.08
C HIS A 21 -3.24 18.57 2.30
N ARG A 22 -2.18 17.92 2.79
CA ARG A 22 -1.84 16.56 2.32
C ARG A 22 -2.88 15.63 2.95
N PRO A 23 -3.81 15.01 2.21
CA PRO A 23 -4.68 14.01 2.79
C PRO A 23 -3.79 12.90 3.38
N PHE A 24 -4.10 12.59 4.64
CA PHE A 24 -3.48 11.57 5.43
C PHE A 24 -3.51 10.22 4.68
N ARG A 25 -2.41 9.47 4.76
CA ARG A 25 -2.20 8.20 4.05
C ARG A 25 -3.20 7.14 4.52
N SER A 26 -4.21 6.89 3.71
CA SER A 26 -4.99 5.65 3.66
C SER A 26 -5.21 5.44 2.14
N ASP A 27 -4.81 4.35 1.51
CA ASP A 27 -5.36 3.02 1.74
C ASP A 27 -4.47 1.92 1.16
N ALA A 28 -4.47 0.81 1.90
CA ALA A 28 -3.82 -0.45 1.63
C ALA A 28 -4.44 -1.26 0.46
N LYS A 29 -5.02 -0.62 -0.57
CA LYS A 29 -5.60 -1.35 -1.71
C LYS A 29 -4.66 -1.34 -2.92
N GLY A 30 -3.93 -2.45 -3.07
CA GLY A 30 -3.49 -3.00 -4.36
C GLY A 30 -2.33 -2.28 -5.06
N CYS A 31 -1.09 -2.62 -4.69
CA CYS A 31 0.10 -2.23 -5.47
C CYS A 31 0.07 -2.77 -6.90
N SER A 32 -0.53 -3.95 -7.09
CA SER A 32 -0.69 -4.59 -8.40
C SER A 32 -1.65 -3.82 -9.30
N GLN A 33 -2.84 -3.47 -8.82
CA GLN A 33 -3.92 -2.87 -9.63
C GLN A 33 -3.52 -1.52 -10.27
N GLN A 34 -2.70 -0.73 -9.56
CA GLN A 34 -2.26 0.60 -10.01
C GLN A 34 -1.30 0.54 -11.22
N ALA A 35 -0.44 -0.49 -11.28
CA ALA A 35 0.45 -0.71 -12.41
C ALA A 35 -0.28 -1.38 -13.58
N THR A 36 -1.29 -2.23 -13.30
CA THR A 36 -2.08 -2.91 -14.33
C THR A 36 -2.83 -1.91 -15.21
N GLY A 37 -3.41 -0.84 -14.64
CA GLY A 37 -4.19 0.16 -15.39
C GLY A 37 -3.42 0.90 -16.50
N ILE A 38 -2.10 1.09 -16.33
CA ILE A 38 -1.27 1.70 -17.38
C ILE A 38 -0.91 0.65 -18.45
N ARG A 39 -0.56 -0.57 -18.03
CA ARG A 39 -0.24 -1.67 -18.96
C ARG A 39 -1.47 -2.14 -19.75
N SER A 40 -2.65 -2.04 -19.16
CA SER A 40 -3.94 -2.36 -19.77
C SER A 40 -4.52 -1.21 -20.62
N LYS A 41 -3.77 -0.12 -20.82
CA LYS A 41 -4.18 1.08 -21.58
C LYS A 41 -5.45 1.77 -21.04
N GLN A 42 -5.85 1.56 -19.78
CA GLN A 42 -7.00 2.25 -19.18
C GLN A 42 -6.76 3.75 -19.02
N TYR A 43 -5.50 4.18 -18.91
CA TYR A 43 -5.14 5.60 -18.80
C TYR A 43 -4.24 6.03 -19.95
N LYS A 44 -4.52 7.22 -20.50
CA LYS A 44 -3.77 7.80 -21.64
C LYS A 44 -2.28 7.98 -21.34
N ASN A 45 -1.94 8.35 -20.11
CA ASN A 45 -0.56 8.49 -19.65
C ASN A 45 -0.46 8.32 -18.13
N SER A 46 0.76 8.11 -17.64
CA SER A 46 1.02 7.86 -16.21
C SER A 46 0.68 9.06 -15.31
N ARG A 47 0.61 10.29 -15.85
CA ARG A 47 0.24 11.49 -15.06
C ARG A 47 -1.26 11.52 -14.77
N VAL A 48 -2.09 11.15 -15.75
CA VAL A 48 -3.54 10.97 -15.57
C VAL A 48 -3.82 9.81 -14.62
N ALA A 49 -3.07 8.70 -14.74
CA ALA A 49 -3.18 7.58 -13.82
C ALA A 49 -2.81 7.97 -12.37
N ALA A 50 -1.76 8.77 -12.18
CA ALA A 50 -1.34 9.27 -10.86
C ALA A 50 -2.44 10.13 -10.20
N ALA A 51 -3.07 11.02 -10.97
CA ALA A 51 -4.19 11.81 -10.49
C ALA A 51 -5.42 10.95 -10.17
N ALA A 52 -5.77 10.00 -11.04
CA ALA A 52 -6.92 9.11 -10.86
C ALA A 52 -6.77 8.17 -9.66
N LEU A 53 -5.55 7.70 -9.38
CA LEU A 53 -5.24 6.80 -8.27
C LEU A 53 -4.85 7.55 -6.99
N ASN A 54 -4.81 8.87 -7.02
CA ASN A 54 -4.40 9.73 -5.92
C ASN A 54 -3.02 9.35 -5.33
N VAL A 55 -2.05 9.07 -6.22
CA VAL A 55 -0.66 8.73 -5.86
C VAL A 55 0.27 9.72 -6.55
N SER A 56 1.37 10.08 -5.88
CA SER A 56 2.38 10.94 -6.52
C SER A 56 2.96 10.30 -7.79
N TYR A 57 3.28 11.13 -8.79
CA TYR A 57 3.84 10.64 -10.05
C TYR A 57 5.16 9.89 -9.85
N SER A 58 6.04 10.38 -8.96
CA SER A 58 7.31 9.72 -8.65
C SER A 58 7.08 8.33 -8.05
N THR A 59 6.16 8.21 -7.09
CA THR A 59 5.78 6.93 -6.48
C THR A 59 5.19 5.96 -7.52
N LEU A 60 4.29 6.44 -8.40
CA LEU A 60 3.73 5.60 -9.45
C LEU A 60 4.79 5.14 -10.45
N ARG A 61 5.70 6.02 -10.86
CA ARG A 61 6.82 5.70 -11.75
C ARG A 61 7.77 4.66 -11.13
N GLU A 62 8.10 4.80 -9.84
CA GLU A 62 8.91 3.83 -9.12
C GLU A 62 8.23 2.46 -8.98
N ARG A 63 6.91 2.43 -8.77
CA ARG A 63 6.10 1.21 -8.74
C ARG A 63 6.10 0.49 -10.10
N ILE A 64 5.89 1.23 -11.19
CA ILE A 64 5.91 0.67 -12.56
C ILE A 64 7.29 0.06 -12.88
N ASN A 65 8.36 0.74 -12.45
CA ASN A 65 9.73 0.29 -12.63
C ASN A 65 10.15 -0.83 -11.64
N GLY A 66 9.24 -1.28 -10.78
CA GLY A 66 9.49 -2.35 -9.82
C GLY A 66 10.41 -1.97 -8.64
N LYS A 67 10.77 -0.69 -8.49
CA LYS A 67 11.61 -0.19 -7.40
C LYS A 67 10.85 -0.10 -6.07
N HIS A 68 9.55 0.20 -6.13
CA HIS A 68 8.68 0.24 -4.97
C HIS A 68 7.66 -0.91 -5.03
N ARG A 69 7.75 -1.84 -4.07
CA ARG A 69 6.71 -2.86 -3.81
C ARG A 69 5.91 -2.43 -2.59
N ALA A 70 4.64 -2.80 -2.51
CA ALA A 70 3.87 -2.53 -1.30
C ALA A 70 4.40 -3.38 -0.14
N HIS A 71 4.35 -2.82 1.07
CA HIS A 71 4.72 -3.54 2.28
C HIS A 71 3.98 -4.88 2.42
N ALA A 72 2.71 -4.96 1.97
CA ALA A 72 1.94 -6.21 1.97
C ALA A 72 2.55 -7.30 1.08
N GLU A 73 3.05 -6.95 -0.11
CA GLU A 73 3.68 -7.91 -1.03
C GLU A 73 5.05 -8.36 -0.51
N VAL A 74 5.82 -7.41 0.03
CA VAL A 74 7.11 -7.71 0.66
C VAL A 74 6.91 -8.57 1.91
N ALA A 75 5.88 -8.31 2.70
CA ALA A 75 5.53 -9.10 3.87
C ALA A 75 5.14 -10.52 3.45
N ALA A 76 4.29 -10.69 2.43
CA ALA A 76 3.91 -12.01 1.93
C ALA A 76 5.13 -12.82 1.46
N GLN A 77 6.09 -12.21 0.77
CA GLN A 77 7.33 -12.88 0.34
C GLN A 77 8.28 -13.23 1.48
N ARG A 78 8.15 -12.58 2.64
CA ARG A 78 9.02 -12.78 3.80
C ARG A 78 8.35 -13.58 4.92
N ARG A 79 7.10 -14.03 4.73
CA ARG A 79 6.42 -14.88 5.71
C ARG A 79 7.13 -16.22 5.79
N LEU A 80 7.44 -16.62 7.01
CA LEU A 80 8.01 -17.93 7.32
C LEU A 80 6.91 -18.99 7.45
N LEU A 81 5.75 -18.57 7.95
CA LEU A 81 4.62 -19.42 8.25
C LEU A 81 3.51 -19.14 7.24
N ASP A 82 2.89 -20.23 6.78
CA ASP A 82 1.63 -20.15 6.06
C ASP A 82 0.47 -19.77 7.00
N PRO A 83 -0.64 -19.23 6.49
CA PRO A 83 -1.77 -18.82 7.33
C PRO A 83 -2.30 -19.93 8.24
N GLU A 84 -2.32 -21.18 7.76
CA GLU A 84 -2.73 -22.35 8.54
C GLU A 84 -1.74 -22.66 9.67
N GLN A 85 -0.44 -22.53 9.40
CA GLN A 85 0.62 -22.73 10.39
C GLN A 85 0.63 -21.63 11.46
N GLU A 86 0.32 -20.39 11.08
CA GLU A 86 0.12 -19.30 12.03
C GLU A 86 -1.08 -19.57 12.96
N GLN A 87 -2.14 -20.21 12.46
CA GLN A 87 -3.29 -20.57 13.29
C GLN A 87 -2.90 -21.63 14.33
N VAL A 88 -2.19 -22.69 13.92
CA VAL A 88 -1.69 -23.71 14.85
C VAL A 88 -0.78 -23.11 15.92
N LEU A 89 0.09 -22.16 15.55
CA LEU A 89 0.94 -21.44 16.49
C LEU A 89 0.13 -20.60 17.50
N LYS A 90 -0.97 -19.97 17.05
CA LYS A 90 -1.87 -19.21 17.92
C LYS A 90 -2.60 -20.12 18.89
N ASP A 91 -3.21 -21.19 18.39
CA ASP A 91 -3.96 -22.14 19.22
C ASP A 91 -3.06 -22.74 20.33
N TRP A 92 -1.81 -23.06 19.98
CA TRP A 92 -0.80 -23.49 20.95
C TRP A 92 -0.45 -22.41 21.99
N ALA A 93 -0.28 -21.16 21.54
CA ALA A 93 0.03 -20.04 22.44
C ALA A 93 -1.14 -19.71 23.37
N GLU A 94 -2.37 -19.80 22.88
CA GLU A 94 -3.60 -19.64 23.67
C GLU A 94 -3.71 -20.73 24.73
N GLN A 95 -3.51 -22.01 24.36
CA GLN A 95 -3.49 -23.12 25.31
C GLN A 95 -2.40 -22.93 26.40
N LYS A 96 -1.23 -22.42 26.02
CA LYS A 96 -0.15 -22.09 26.98
C LYS A 96 -0.57 -21.00 27.96
N ALA A 97 -1.26 -19.96 27.48
CA ALA A 97 -1.75 -18.86 28.30
C ALA A 97 -2.83 -19.33 29.28
N GLU A 98 -3.77 -20.18 28.84
CA GLU A 98 -4.81 -20.79 29.69
C GLU A 98 -4.20 -21.64 30.81
N ASN A 99 -3.13 -22.36 30.51
CA ASN A 99 -2.38 -23.15 31.48
C ASN A 99 -1.52 -22.31 32.44
N GLY A 100 -1.59 -20.98 32.37
CA GLY A 100 -0.83 -20.06 33.22
C GLY A 100 0.69 -20.19 33.06
N THR A 101 1.16 -20.75 31.95
CA THR A 101 2.59 -20.97 31.72
C THR A 101 3.19 -19.73 31.07
N PRO A 102 4.18 -19.06 31.69
CA PRO A 102 4.84 -17.92 31.05
C PRO A 102 5.55 -18.39 29.78
N MET A 103 5.32 -17.66 28.69
CA MET A 103 5.89 -17.97 27.37
C MET A 103 7.09 -17.05 27.08
N ASP A 104 8.27 -17.63 26.86
CA ASP A 104 9.42 -16.88 26.36
C ASP A 104 9.37 -16.76 24.83
N LYS A 105 9.98 -15.69 24.31
CA LYS A 105 10.20 -15.46 22.86
C LYS A 105 11.04 -16.58 22.22
N ARG A 106 11.77 -17.36 23.01
CA ARG A 106 12.54 -18.52 22.55
C ARG A 106 11.64 -19.71 22.27
N ASP A 107 10.65 -19.96 23.13
CA ASP A 107 9.71 -21.06 22.97
C ASP A 107 8.83 -20.86 21.75
N LEU A 108 8.34 -19.63 21.56
CA LEU A 108 7.53 -19.26 20.40
C LEU A 108 8.32 -19.43 19.08
N ARG A 109 9.62 -19.06 19.08
CA ARG A 109 10.49 -19.29 17.93
C ARG A 109 10.80 -20.77 17.71
N GLY A 110 11.01 -21.54 18.78
CA GLY A 110 11.22 -22.98 18.71
C GLY A 110 10.03 -23.69 18.10
N TYR A 111 8.82 -23.37 18.57
CA TYR A 111 7.59 -23.97 18.07
C TYR A 111 7.27 -23.53 16.64
N ALA A 112 7.45 -22.24 16.31
CA ALA A 112 7.34 -21.76 14.92
C ALA A 112 8.33 -22.47 13.98
N SER A 113 9.56 -22.76 14.45
CA SER A 113 10.55 -23.51 13.66
C SER A 113 10.16 -24.98 13.48
N LEU A 114 9.51 -25.56 14.49
CA LEU A 114 9.02 -26.95 14.45
C LEU A 114 7.86 -27.11 13.46
N ILE A 115 6.94 -26.14 13.40
CA ILE A 115 5.82 -26.16 12.44
C ILE A 115 6.29 -25.89 11.02
N SER A 116 7.13 -24.87 10.82
CA SER A 116 7.59 -24.47 9.48
C SER A 116 8.68 -25.37 8.91
N GLY A 117 9.35 -26.18 9.74
CA GLY A 117 10.55 -26.93 9.36
C GLY A 117 11.76 -26.05 9.05
N GLN A 118 11.67 -24.74 9.27
CA GLN A 118 12.70 -23.75 8.99
C GLN A 118 13.05 -22.98 10.25
N ARG A 119 14.33 -22.60 10.41
CA ARG A 119 14.77 -21.86 11.60
C ARG A 119 14.18 -20.45 11.60
N ALA A 120 13.33 -20.15 12.58
CA ALA A 120 12.73 -18.84 12.77
C ALA A 120 13.73 -17.83 13.36
N GLY A 121 14.10 -16.83 12.57
CA GLY A 121 15.03 -15.76 12.96
C GLY A 121 16.50 -16.14 12.75
N LYS A 122 17.22 -15.27 12.05
CA LYS A 122 18.69 -15.25 12.00
C LYS A 122 19.18 -14.10 12.87
#